data_AF-A0AAJ2ZBZ8-F1
#
_entry.id   AF-A0AAJ2ZBZ8-F1
#
_cell.length_a   1.000
_cell.length_b   1.000
_cell.length_c   1.000
_cell.angle_alpha   90.00
_cell.angle_beta   90.00
_cell.angle_gamma   90.00
#
_symmetry.space_group_name_H-M   'P 1'
#
loop_
_entity.id
_entity.type
_entity.pdbx_description
1 polymer ?
#
loop_
_entity_poly.entity_id
_entity_poly.type
_entity_poly.pdbx_seq_one_letter_code
_entity_poly.pdbx_strand_id
1 'polypeptide(L)'
;MSDVSTALGVRLYPDLVEPGGLAPALVQTAARHQLDIGRVTAPEQGRSRFTCAEATSDRGVVCVSLGAQARYFMIDLRVDGDVQARGDATDLLQVAQVAAAWRAGCTLAELTARYPFMEEMKRHPVAHA
;
A
#
# COMPACT_ATOMS: atom_id res chain seq x y z
N MET A 1 -9.21 17.95 -18.20
CA MET A 1 -9.15 16.70 -17.41
C MET A 1 -7.71 16.53 -17.00
N SER A 2 -7.40 16.56 -15.70
CA SER A 2 -6.01 16.57 -15.22
C SER A 2 -5.33 15.21 -15.44
N ASP A 3 -4.00 15.18 -15.60
CA ASP A 3 -3.24 13.93 -15.77
C ASP A 3 -3.51 12.92 -14.64
N VAL A 4 -3.74 13.42 -13.42
CA VAL A 4 -4.13 12.67 -12.21
C VAL A 4 -5.45 11.91 -12.42
N SER A 5 -6.46 12.60 -12.96
CA SER A 5 -7.80 12.07 -13.20
C SER A 5 -7.80 10.92 -14.21
N THR A 6 -7.02 11.07 -15.28
CA THR A 6 -6.83 10.04 -16.30
C THR A 6 -6.05 8.85 -15.75
N ALA A 7 -4.99 9.12 -14.97
CA ALA A 7 -4.15 8.10 -14.36
C ALA A 7 -4.91 7.23 -13.36
N LEU A 8 -5.74 7.83 -12.53
CA LEU A 8 -6.53 7.14 -11.52
C LEU A 8 -7.79 6.50 -12.12
N GLY A 9 -8.28 6.98 -13.25
CA GLY A 9 -9.62 6.65 -13.74
C GLY A 9 -10.66 7.15 -12.73
N VAL A 10 -11.05 8.42 -12.85
CA VAL A 10 -11.96 9.14 -11.93
C VAL A 10 -13.17 8.34 -11.44
N ARG A 11 -13.68 7.40 -12.25
CA ARG A 11 -14.79 6.51 -11.87
C ARG A 11 -14.44 5.49 -10.79
N LEU A 12 -13.19 5.03 -10.71
CA LEU A 12 -12.74 4.01 -9.76
C LEU A 12 -12.18 4.63 -8.47
N TYR A 13 -11.46 5.74 -8.58
CA TYR A 13 -10.77 6.38 -7.45
C TYR A 13 -10.97 7.90 -7.39
N PRO A 14 -12.22 8.39 -7.27
CA PRO A 14 -12.50 9.82 -7.19
C PRO A 14 -11.85 10.47 -5.95
N ASP A 15 -11.82 9.74 -4.84
CA ASP A 15 -11.24 10.13 -3.54
C ASP A 15 -9.71 10.28 -3.55
N LEU A 16 -9.02 9.78 -4.58
CA LEU A 16 -7.57 9.95 -4.73
C LEU A 16 -7.20 11.15 -5.62
N VAL A 17 -8.17 11.72 -6.36
CA VAL A 17 -7.92 12.83 -7.28
C VAL A 17 -7.62 14.11 -6.53
N GLU A 18 -8.45 14.46 -5.54
CA GLU A 18 -8.30 15.69 -4.75
C GLU A 18 -6.99 15.73 -3.95
N PRO A 19 -6.57 14.64 -3.27
CA PRO A 19 -5.23 14.52 -2.69
C PRO A 19 -4.07 14.62 -3.69
N GLY A 20 -4.33 14.41 -4.98
CA GLY A 20 -3.28 14.40 -6.01
C GLY A 20 -2.59 13.04 -6.19
N GLY A 21 -3.19 11.93 -5.74
CA GLY A 21 -2.68 10.57 -5.91
C GLY A 21 -2.76 9.70 -4.66
N LEU A 22 -2.30 8.45 -4.79
CA LEU A 22 -2.35 7.45 -3.72
C LEU A 22 -1.50 7.82 -2.50
N ALA A 23 -0.25 8.22 -2.68
CA ALA A 23 0.63 8.57 -1.56
C ALA A 23 0.09 9.73 -0.68
N PRO A 24 -0.28 10.90 -1.23
CA PRO A 24 -0.85 11.98 -0.42
C PRO A 24 -2.22 11.61 0.18
N ALA A 25 -3.03 10.79 -0.49
CA ALA A 25 -4.28 10.28 0.07
C ALA A 25 -4.02 9.35 1.28
N LEU A 26 -3.03 8.46 1.18
CA LEU A 26 -2.65 7.55 2.25
C LEU A 26 -2.14 8.31 3.48
N VAL A 27 -1.32 9.35 3.27
CA VAL A 27 -0.85 10.25 4.34
C VAL A 27 -2.02 10.98 5.01
N GLN A 28 -2.96 11.53 4.24
CA GLN A 28 -4.13 12.20 4.79
C GLN A 28 -5.04 11.24 5.58
N THR A 29 -5.29 10.04 5.07
CA THR A 29 -6.05 9.01 5.78
C THR A 29 -5.37 8.62 7.08
N ALA A 30 -4.06 8.37 7.06
CA ALA A 30 -3.32 8.05 8.27
C ALA A 30 -3.38 9.18 9.31
N ALA A 31 -3.19 10.44 8.90
CA ALA A 31 -3.30 11.59 9.78
C ALA A 31 -4.70 11.73 10.39
N ARG A 32 -5.75 11.58 9.58
CA ARG A 32 -7.15 11.65 10.03
C ARG A 32 -7.49 10.59 11.08
N HIS A 33 -6.86 9.42 10.98
CA HIS A 33 -7.09 8.29 11.87
C HIS A 33 -5.99 8.12 12.94
N GLN A 34 -5.08 9.09 13.07
CA GLN A 34 -3.97 9.08 14.04
C GLN A 34 -3.09 7.82 13.94
N LEU A 35 -2.85 7.34 12.72
CA LEU A 35 -2.01 6.19 12.42
C LEU A 35 -0.59 6.64 12.05
N ASP A 36 0.42 6.04 12.67
CA ASP A 36 1.82 6.23 12.26
C ASP A 36 2.19 5.18 11.22
N ILE A 37 2.22 5.60 9.95
CA ILE A 37 2.59 4.76 8.80
C ILE A 37 4.02 5.00 8.31
N GLY A 38 4.81 5.80 9.04
CA GLY A 38 6.18 6.14 8.66
C GLY A 38 6.27 7.07 7.45
N ARG A 39 7.38 6.98 6.71
CA ARG A 39 7.63 7.84 5.55
C ARG A 39 6.96 7.26 4.31
N VAL A 40 6.00 7.98 3.76
CA VAL A 40 5.35 7.61 2.50
C VAL A 40 6.04 8.32 1.33
N THR A 41 6.40 7.56 0.31
CA THR A 41 6.92 8.04 -0.97
C THR A 41 6.07 7.52 -2.12
N ALA A 42 6.19 8.15 -3.28
CA ALA A 42 5.66 7.65 -4.55
C ALA A 42 6.78 7.74 -5.59
N PRO A 43 6.70 6.95 -6.68
CA PRO A 43 7.59 7.11 -7.82
C PRO A 43 7.58 8.55 -8.32
N GLU A 44 8.74 9.11 -8.64
CA GLU A 44 8.85 10.53 -9.03
C GLU A 44 8.27 10.82 -10.42
N GLN A 45 8.20 9.81 -11.28
CA GLN A 45 7.87 9.98 -12.70
C GLN A 45 6.77 9.02 -13.16
N GLY A 46 6.09 9.41 -14.24
CA GLY A 46 5.09 8.60 -14.92
C GLY A 46 3.76 8.45 -14.17
N ARG A 47 2.91 7.55 -14.67
CA ARG A 47 1.57 7.30 -14.10
C ARG A 47 1.64 6.77 -12.66
N SER A 48 2.69 6.01 -12.35
CA SER A 48 2.89 5.37 -11.05
C SER A 48 3.01 6.36 -9.89
N ARG A 49 3.39 7.62 -10.14
CA ARG A 49 3.38 8.68 -9.10
C ARG A 49 2.00 8.91 -8.48
N PHE A 50 0.94 8.58 -9.22
CA PHE A 50 -0.44 8.73 -8.77
C PHE A 50 -1.05 7.43 -8.30
N THR A 51 -0.61 6.29 -8.82
CA THR A 51 -1.22 4.98 -8.61
C THR A 51 -0.42 4.07 -7.67
N CYS A 52 0.76 4.50 -7.23
CA CYS A 52 1.61 3.74 -6.32
C CYS A 52 2.02 4.59 -5.12
N ALA A 53 2.18 3.94 -3.98
CA ALA A 53 2.72 4.54 -2.76
C ALA A 53 3.57 3.50 -2.03
N GLU A 54 4.59 3.96 -1.32
CA GLU A 54 5.49 3.12 -0.56
C GLU A 54 5.64 3.71 0.84
N ALA A 55 5.21 2.97 1.86
CA ALA A 55 5.38 3.34 3.24
C ALA A 55 6.63 2.62 3.79
N THR A 56 7.71 3.38 4.02
CA THR A 56 9.00 2.87 4.48
C THR A 56 9.07 2.88 6.00
N SER A 57 9.55 1.77 6.56
CA SER A 57 9.84 1.57 7.99
C SER A 57 11.19 0.86 8.17
N ASP A 58 11.75 0.88 9.38
CA ASP A 58 13.00 0.18 9.70
C ASP A 58 12.90 -1.35 9.51
N ARG A 59 11.68 -1.88 9.43
CA ARG A 59 11.41 -3.32 9.26
C ARG A 59 11.20 -3.73 7.81
N GLY A 60 11.07 -2.78 6.90
CA GLY A 60 10.71 -3.04 5.51
C GLY A 60 9.75 -2.00 4.94
N VAL A 61 9.30 -2.26 3.73
CA VAL A 61 8.49 -1.34 2.92
C VAL A 61 7.14 -1.96 2.66
N VAL A 62 6.07 -1.19 2.88
CA VAL A 62 4.72 -1.54 2.44
C VAL A 62 4.47 -0.82 1.12
N CYS A 63 4.51 -1.56 0.03
CA CYS A 63 4.21 -1.07 -1.30
C CYS A 63 2.71 -1.21 -1.56
N VAL A 64 2.08 -0.15 -2.06
CA VAL A 64 0.66 -0.11 -2.38
C VAL A 64 0.49 0.30 -3.83
N SER A 65 -0.33 -0.42 -4.58
CA SER A 65 -0.67 -0.08 -5.96
C SER A 65 -2.15 -0.25 -6.25
N LEU A 66 -2.66 0.52 -7.21
CA LEU A 66 -4.07 0.48 -7.59
C LEU A 66 -4.37 -0.59 -8.64
N GLY A 67 -5.55 -1.20 -8.51
CA GLY A 67 -6.17 -2.01 -9.56
C GLY A 67 -6.59 -1.19 -10.78
N ALA A 68 -6.30 -1.69 -11.98
CA ALA A 68 -6.63 -1.00 -13.22
C ALA A 68 -8.08 -1.23 -13.70
N GLN A 69 -8.70 -2.34 -13.29
CA GLN A 69 -10.01 -2.80 -13.80
C GLN A 69 -11.14 -2.67 -12.78
N ALA A 70 -10.83 -2.72 -11.49
CA ALA A 70 -11.79 -2.52 -10.41
C ALA A 70 -11.09 -1.83 -9.23
N ARG A 71 -11.90 -1.28 -8.31
CA ARG A 71 -11.39 -0.57 -7.13
C ARG A 71 -10.84 -1.56 -6.11
N TYR A 72 -9.53 -1.75 -6.12
CA TYR A 72 -8.79 -2.44 -5.07
C TYR A 72 -7.39 -1.83 -4.92
N PHE A 73 -6.84 -1.93 -3.72
CA PHE A 73 -5.50 -1.52 -3.32
C PHE A 73 -4.71 -2.80 -3.06
N MET A 74 -3.76 -3.10 -3.93
CA MET A 74 -2.84 -4.22 -3.73
C MET A 74 -1.75 -3.79 -2.77
N ILE A 75 -1.55 -4.57 -1.72
CA ILE A 75 -0.59 -4.32 -0.65
C ILE A 75 0.48 -5.41 -0.76
N ASP A 76 1.73 -5.02 -0.98
CA ASP A 76 2.89 -5.91 -0.89
C ASP A 76 3.76 -5.47 0.29
N LEU A 77 4.01 -6.36 1.23
CA LEU A 77 4.90 -6.14 2.35
C LEU A 77 6.26 -6.75 2.02
N ARG A 78 7.28 -5.89 1.90
CA ARG A 78 8.63 -6.26 1.47
C ARG A 78 9.62 -6.10 2.60
N VAL A 79 10.44 -7.13 2.81
CA VAL A 79 11.57 -7.12 3.75
C VAL A 79 12.79 -7.56 2.97
N ASP A 80 13.86 -6.77 3.02
CA ASP A 80 15.10 -7.00 2.24
C ASP A 80 14.86 -7.16 0.73
N GLY A 81 13.80 -6.53 0.21
CA GLY A 81 13.41 -6.59 -1.21
C GLY A 81 12.46 -7.72 -1.57
N ASP A 82 12.31 -8.73 -0.71
CA ASP A 82 11.43 -9.88 -0.94
C ASP A 82 10.02 -9.63 -0.38
N VAL A 83 8.99 -9.99 -1.15
CA VAL A 83 7.59 -9.94 -0.70
C VAL A 83 7.36 -11.05 0.32
N GLN A 84 7.15 -10.67 1.59
CA GLN A 84 6.88 -11.59 2.69
C GLN A 84 5.38 -11.78 2.93
N ALA A 85 4.55 -10.79 2.59
CA ALA A 85 3.11 -10.91 2.65
C ALA A 85 2.46 -10.04 1.57
N ARG A 86 1.29 -10.44 1.13
CA ARG A 86 0.49 -9.70 0.15
C ARG A 86 -0.97 -9.72 0.54
N GLY A 87 -1.70 -8.67 0.20
CA GLY A 87 -3.14 -8.65 0.30
C GLY A 87 -3.76 -7.66 -0.66
N ASP A 88 -5.08 -7.64 -0.70
CA ASP A 88 -5.83 -6.62 -1.39
C ASP A 88 -6.96 -6.08 -0.50
N ALA A 89 -7.17 -4.77 -0.55
CA ALA A 89 -8.21 -4.09 0.21
C ALA A 89 -9.00 -3.18 -0.73
N THR A 90 -10.26 -2.90 -0.41
CA THR A 90 -11.09 -1.93 -1.16
C THR A 90 -11.16 -0.57 -0.46
N ASP A 91 -10.68 -0.50 0.78
CA ASP A 91 -10.64 0.69 1.63
C ASP A 91 -9.19 1.12 1.91
N LEU A 92 -8.90 2.39 1.66
CA LEU A 92 -7.60 3.00 1.93
C LEU A 92 -7.27 3.04 3.42
N LEU A 93 -8.28 3.06 4.30
CA LEU A 93 -8.06 2.97 5.74
C LEU A 93 -7.47 1.61 6.14
N GLN A 94 -7.92 0.52 5.53
CA GLN A 94 -7.36 -0.82 5.79
C GLN A 94 -5.88 -0.88 5.39
N VAL A 95 -5.51 -0.24 4.27
CA VAL A 95 -4.12 -0.10 3.85
C VAL A 95 -3.29 0.65 4.89
N ALA A 96 -3.79 1.80 5.36
CA ALA A 96 -3.11 2.60 6.38
C ALA A 96 -2.96 1.83 7.71
N GLN A 97 -3.97 1.06 8.09
CA GLN A 97 -3.95 0.22 9.29
C GLN A 97 -2.91 -0.90 9.20
N VAL A 98 -2.78 -1.57 8.05
CA VAL A 98 -1.74 -2.59 7.82
C VAL A 98 -0.35 -1.95 7.89
N ALA A 99 -0.14 -0.81 7.23
CA ALA A 99 1.13 -0.10 7.28
C ALA A 99 1.51 0.33 8.71
N ALA A 100 0.54 0.84 9.47
CA ALA A 100 0.75 1.25 10.86
C ALA A 100 1.02 0.04 11.78
N ALA A 101 0.29 -1.05 11.62
CA ALA A 101 0.49 -2.27 12.39
C ALA A 101 1.88 -2.89 12.12
N TRP A 102 2.29 -2.93 10.85
CA TRP A 102 3.64 -3.37 10.48
C TRP A 102 4.71 -2.50 11.12
N ARG A 103 4.55 -1.18 11.01
CA ARG A 103 5.47 -0.21 11.62
C ARG A 103 5.53 -0.32 13.15
N ALA A 104 4.40 -0.55 13.80
CA ALA A 104 4.31 -0.75 15.25
C ALA A 104 4.95 -2.07 15.72
N GLY A 105 5.33 -2.94 14.77
CA GLY A 105 6.10 -4.13 15.03
C GLY A 105 5.30 -5.43 15.04
N CYS A 106 4.06 -5.44 14.55
CA CYS A 106 3.31 -6.67 14.35
C CYS A 106 4.10 -7.65 13.44
N THR A 107 4.08 -8.91 13.82
CA THR A 107 4.61 -10.02 13.01
C THR A 107 3.68 -10.31 11.81
N LEU A 108 4.19 -11.06 10.83
CA LEU A 108 3.37 -11.47 9.68
C LEU A 108 2.17 -12.31 10.13
N ALA A 109 2.35 -13.23 11.08
CA ALA A 109 1.27 -14.03 11.64
C ALA A 109 0.20 -13.19 12.35
N GLU A 110 0.60 -12.16 13.10
CA GLU A 110 -0.35 -11.24 13.72
C GLU A 110 -1.08 -10.38 12.68
N LEU A 111 -0.37 -9.95 11.63
CA LEU A 111 -0.97 -9.20 10.53
C LEU A 111 -2.02 -10.04 9.79
N THR A 112 -1.72 -11.27 9.41
CA THR A 112 -2.67 -12.14 8.69
C THR A 112 -3.83 -12.57 9.58
N ALA A 113 -3.61 -12.74 10.89
CA ALA A 113 -4.69 -13.00 11.85
C ALA A 113 -5.61 -11.79 12.04
N ARG A 114 -5.06 -10.57 12.05
CA ARG A 114 -5.83 -9.32 12.23
C ARG A 114 -6.49 -8.82 10.95
N TYR A 115 -5.86 -9.07 9.81
CA TYR A 115 -6.28 -8.63 8.49
C TYR A 115 -6.44 -9.87 7.59
N PRO A 116 -7.63 -10.50 7.54
CA PRO A 116 -7.83 -11.77 6.85
C PRO A 116 -7.71 -11.70 5.32
N PHE A 117 -7.58 -10.48 4.76
CA PHE A 117 -7.25 -10.26 3.34
C PHE A 117 -5.73 -10.28 3.08
N MET A 118 -4.89 -10.33 4.12
CA MET A 118 -3.45 -10.49 4.01
C MET A 118 -3.09 -11.97 4.08
N GLU A 119 -2.20 -12.38 3.19
CA GLU A 119 -1.62 -13.72 3.13
C GLU A 119 -0.10 -13.63 3.26
N GLU A 120 0.48 -14.48 4.10
CA GLU A 120 1.92 -14.65 4.19
C GLU A 120 2.42 -15.42 2.96
N MET A 121 3.39 -14.85 2.25
CA MET A 121 4.07 -15.52 1.17
C MET A 121 5.01 -16.57 1.79
N LYS A 122 4.65 -17.84 1.66
CA LYS A 122 5.58 -18.93 1.99
C LYS A 122 6.82 -18.76 1.13
N ARG A 123 7.98 -18.50 1.75
CA ARG A 123 9.28 -18.58 1.09
C ARG A 123 9.36 -19.92 0.38
N HIS A 124 9.29 -19.93 -0.94
CA HIS A 124 9.88 -21.01 -1.70
C HIS A 124 11.38 -20.76 -1.63
N PRO A 125 12.19 -21.65 -1.02
CA PRO A 125 13.62 -21.54 -1.17
C PRO A 125 13.90 -21.66 -2.67
N VAL A 126 14.28 -20.55 -3.29
CA VAL A 126 14.93 -20.59 -4.60
C VAL A 126 16.23 -21.36 -4.36
N ALA A 127 16.21 -22.64 -4.72
CA ALA A 127 17.43 -23.41 -4.88
C ALA A 127 18.25 -22.68 -5.95
N HIS A 128 19.26 -21.94 -5.52
CA HIS A 128 20.30 -21.47 -6.41
C HIS A 128 21.00 -22.72 -6.99
N ALA A 129 20.79 -22.94 -8.28
CA ALA A 129 21.59 -23.84 -9.11
C ALA A 129 22.80 -23.07 -9.68
#